data_AF-A0AA35QB94-F1
#
_entry.id   AF-A0AA35QB94-F1
#
_cell.length_a   1.000
_cell.length_b   1.000
_cell.length_c   1.000
_cell.angle_alpha   90.00
_cell.angle_beta   90.00
_cell.angle_gamma   90.00
#
_symmetry.space_group_name_H-M   'P 1'
#
loop_
_entity.id
_entity.type
_entity.pdbx_description
1 polymer ?
#
loop_
_entity_poly.entity_id
_entity_poly.type
_entity_poly.pdbx_seq_one_letter_code
_entity_poly.pdbx_strand_id
1 'polypeptide(L)'
;MATLGIHGCLRLLGTPAKKGLCGNPALIEAVAFNPPEDIAAAIMAHVIPASLMKFDSERPLVSLASISVPATFSLSSSLMIPNERVHGVIEHGGIVPGIITDNSRTRWHVRAPTTRQADALLKRVRACIEAASTGTGCKVNFQTFPSFTDMRANSTLCDAYVEDMASFGVIVVKNCETTPASTYMGNVSYIVPSFHGGFVIAADATTTLHRPAFATAARIEAAHSSTMQGAKGMTMMAIRVLVDDKTASAARADFEKDED
;
A
#
# COMPACT_ATOMS: atom_id res chain seq x y z
N MET A 1 29.14 5.02 5.71
CA MET A 1 29.13 3.94 6.71
C MET A 1 30.53 3.60 7.16
N ALA A 2 31.39 3.00 6.33
CA ALA A 2 32.78 2.69 6.70
C ALA A 2 33.60 3.91 7.18
N THR A 3 33.45 5.07 6.54
CA THR A 3 34.10 6.34 6.95
C THR A 3 33.56 6.93 8.25
N LEU A 4 32.38 6.51 8.70
CA LEU A 4 31.74 6.94 9.95
C LEU A 4 31.90 5.89 11.07
N GLY A 5 32.60 4.77 10.81
CA GLY A 5 32.72 3.66 11.77
C GLY A 5 31.43 2.88 12.03
N ILE A 6 30.39 3.08 11.19
CA ILE A 6 29.11 2.39 11.32
C ILE A 6 29.18 1.07 10.54
N HIS A 7 29.01 -0.04 11.25
CA HIS A 7 28.93 -1.38 10.67
C HIS A 7 27.53 -1.64 10.08
N GLY A 8 27.47 -2.45 9.02
CA GLY A 8 26.23 -2.77 8.30
C GLY A 8 26.12 -2.14 6.90
N CYS A 9 24.98 -2.34 6.26
CA CYS A 9 24.73 -1.93 4.87
C CYS A 9 23.41 -1.16 4.75
N LEU A 10 23.44 -0.01 4.06
CA LEU A 10 22.25 0.70 3.64
C LEU A 10 22.04 0.49 2.14
N ARG A 11 20.86 -0.02 1.76
CA ARG A 11 20.48 -0.23 0.35
C ARG A 11 19.38 0.75 -0.03
N LEU A 12 19.64 1.57 -1.04
CA LEU A 12 18.64 2.49 -1.61
C LEU A 12 17.96 1.80 -2.79
N LEU A 13 16.67 1.51 -2.64
CA LEU A 13 15.87 0.85 -3.68
C LEU A 13 15.02 1.90 -4.41
N GLY A 14 15.30 2.08 -5.69
CA GLY A 14 14.36 2.76 -6.59
C GLY A 14 13.18 1.84 -6.86
N THR A 15 11.96 2.30 -6.60
CA THR A 15 10.73 1.55 -6.89
C THR A 15 10.09 2.04 -8.20
N PRO A 16 10.50 1.54 -9.38
CA PRO A 16 9.82 1.89 -10.62
C PRO A 16 8.37 1.41 -10.59
N ALA A 17 7.49 2.00 -11.42
CA ALA A 17 6.13 1.50 -11.66
C ALA A 17 5.24 1.23 -10.42
N LYS A 18 5.42 1.94 -9.30
CA LYS A 18 4.60 1.78 -8.07
C LYS A 18 3.09 1.89 -8.33
N LYS A 19 2.67 2.77 -9.24
CA LYS A 19 1.26 3.00 -9.59
C LYS A 19 0.72 2.04 -10.67
N GLY A 20 1.61 1.43 -11.45
CA GLY A 20 1.26 0.43 -12.46
C GLY A 20 1.12 -0.99 -11.91
N LEU A 21 1.36 -1.18 -10.61
CA LEU A 21 1.23 -2.46 -9.90
C LEU A 21 2.25 -3.55 -10.29
N CYS A 22 3.35 -3.17 -10.96
CA CYS A 22 4.29 -4.16 -11.51
C CYS A 22 5.71 -4.06 -10.96
N GLY A 23 6.16 -2.91 -10.45
CA GLY A 23 7.58 -2.74 -10.17
C GLY A 23 8.08 -3.29 -8.82
N ASN A 24 7.21 -3.37 -7.82
CA ASN A 24 7.60 -3.83 -6.49
C ASN A 24 7.45 -5.36 -6.27
N PRO A 25 6.49 -6.07 -6.89
CA PRO A 25 6.54 -7.54 -6.94
C PRO A 25 7.85 -8.01 -7.56
N ALA A 26 8.29 -7.36 -8.64
CA ALA A 26 9.59 -7.63 -9.25
C ALA A 26 10.77 -7.39 -8.30
N LEU A 27 10.71 -6.43 -7.36
CA LEU A 27 11.77 -6.22 -6.36
C LEU A 27 11.79 -7.31 -5.30
N ILE A 28 10.61 -7.74 -4.83
CA ILE A 28 10.49 -8.84 -3.88
C ILE A 28 10.99 -10.15 -4.53
N GLU A 29 10.56 -10.42 -5.76
CA GLU A 29 10.99 -11.58 -6.55
C GLU A 29 12.48 -11.51 -6.93
N ALA A 30 13.03 -10.31 -7.15
CA ALA A 30 14.45 -10.08 -7.43
C ALA A 30 15.35 -10.16 -6.18
N VAL A 31 14.89 -10.81 -5.10
CA VAL A 31 15.73 -11.16 -3.93
C VAL A 31 16.15 -9.90 -3.14
N ALA A 32 15.54 -8.73 -3.38
CA ALA A 32 15.92 -7.50 -2.68
C ALA A 32 15.75 -7.62 -1.16
N PHE A 33 14.78 -8.45 -0.73
CA PHE A 33 14.52 -8.71 0.68
C PHE A 33 14.97 -10.09 1.17
N ASN A 34 15.87 -10.77 0.46
CA ASN A 34 16.30 -12.13 0.80
C ASN A 34 17.83 -12.20 1.00
N PRO A 35 18.31 -12.93 2.04
CA PRO A 35 17.50 -13.58 3.07
C PRO A 35 16.91 -12.54 4.07
N PRO A 36 15.66 -12.72 4.54
CA PRO A 36 14.97 -11.72 5.38
C PRO A 36 15.60 -11.53 6.78
N GLU A 37 16.29 -12.55 7.28
CA GLU A 37 17.06 -12.50 8.54
C GLU A 37 18.18 -11.46 8.50
N ASP A 38 18.78 -11.22 7.33
CA ASP A 38 19.86 -10.24 7.14
C ASP A 38 19.35 -8.80 7.06
N ILE A 39 18.04 -8.59 7.12
CA ILE A 39 17.40 -7.28 6.94
C ILE A 39 16.83 -6.78 8.24
N ALA A 40 17.57 -5.87 8.88
CA ALA A 40 17.17 -5.28 10.15
C ALA A 40 15.89 -4.44 10.05
N ALA A 41 15.71 -3.68 8.97
CA ALA A 41 14.49 -2.93 8.69
C ALA A 41 14.36 -2.52 7.23
N ALA A 42 13.12 -2.38 6.75
CA ALA A 42 12.76 -1.67 5.52
C ALA A 42 12.04 -0.36 5.89
N ILE A 43 12.43 0.75 5.25
CA ILE A 43 11.95 2.09 5.61
C ILE A 43 11.43 2.77 4.34
N MET A 44 10.20 3.28 4.39
CA MET A 44 9.59 4.05 3.31
C MET A 44 8.84 5.26 3.86
N ALA A 45 8.83 6.36 3.13
CA ALA A 45 7.95 7.49 3.41
C ALA A 45 7.13 7.87 2.17
N HIS A 46 5.91 8.36 2.41
CA HIS A 46 5.01 8.88 1.40
C HIS A 46 4.71 10.36 1.63
N VAL A 47 4.73 11.14 0.55
CA VAL A 47 4.23 12.52 0.57
C VAL A 47 2.70 12.52 0.55
N ILE A 48 2.09 13.36 1.38
CA ILE A 48 0.64 13.48 1.56
C ILE A 48 0.24 14.96 1.50
N PRO A 49 -0.85 15.34 0.81
CA PRO A 49 -1.42 16.68 0.92
C PRO A 49 -2.06 16.89 2.30
N ALA A 50 -1.99 18.12 2.82
CA ALA A 50 -2.60 18.48 4.11
C ALA A 50 -4.12 18.15 4.19
N SER A 51 -4.82 18.12 3.06
CA SER A 51 -6.23 17.73 2.97
C SER A 51 -6.52 16.31 3.47
N LEU A 52 -5.57 15.38 3.32
CA LEU A 52 -5.71 13.99 3.75
C LEU A 52 -5.43 13.78 5.25
N MET A 53 -4.93 14.79 5.97
CA MET A 53 -4.84 14.75 7.44
C MET A 53 -6.19 14.95 8.12
N LYS A 54 -7.19 15.51 7.43
CA LYS A 54 -8.53 15.82 7.98
C LYS A 54 -9.54 14.68 7.86
N PHE A 55 -9.15 13.54 7.29
CA PHE A 55 -10.05 12.39 7.19
C PHE A 55 -10.09 11.63 8.51
N ASP A 56 -11.06 12.02 9.32
CA ASP A 56 -11.52 11.26 10.47
C ASP A 56 -12.18 9.95 9.98
N SER A 57 -11.75 8.81 10.52
CA SER A 57 -12.46 7.52 10.59
C SER A 57 -12.66 6.59 9.37
N GLU A 58 -12.27 6.90 8.14
CA GLU A 58 -12.41 5.91 7.05
C GLU A 58 -11.24 4.91 7.01
N ARG A 59 -11.51 3.74 7.63
CA ARG A 59 -10.66 2.55 7.74
C ARG A 59 -10.23 2.01 6.36
N PRO A 60 -9.13 1.25 6.30
CA PRO A 60 -8.34 1.13 5.10
C PRO A 60 -8.77 0.06 4.10
N LEU A 61 -7.99 -0.06 3.03
CA LEU A 61 -8.36 -0.70 1.78
C LEU A 61 -7.20 -1.56 1.25
N VAL A 62 -7.42 -2.87 1.26
CA VAL A 62 -6.46 -3.93 0.98
C VAL A 62 -7.02 -4.88 -0.07
N SER A 63 -6.14 -5.36 -0.94
CA SER A 63 -6.37 -6.24 -2.11
C SER A 63 -6.85 -5.57 -3.40
N LEU A 64 -6.42 -6.20 -4.50
CA LEU A 64 -6.69 -5.88 -5.90
C LEU A 64 -6.93 -7.24 -6.56
N ALA A 65 -8.17 -7.54 -6.89
CA ALA A 65 -8.51 -8.78 -7.56
C ALA A 65 -9.36 -8.47 -8.78
N SER A 66 -8.78 -8.65 -9.96
CA SER A 66 -9.48 -8.49 -11.22
C SER A 66 -10.07 -9.80 -11.71
N ILE A 67 -11.22 -9.71 -12.35
CA ILE A 67 -12.02 -10.87 -12.75
C ILE A 67 -12.67 -10.56 -14.10
N SER A 68 -12.57 -11.45 -15.09
CA SER A 68 -13.18 -11.24 -16.40
C SER A 68 -14.52 -11.98 -16.48
N VAL A 69 -15.62 -11.29 -16.84
CA VAL A 69 -17.00 -11.83 -16.84
C VAL A 69 -17.80 -11.39 -18.07
N PRO A 70 -18.74 -12.23 -18.59
CA PRO A 70 -19.83 -11.87 -19.53
C PRO A 70 -20.62 -10.59 -19.16
N ALA A 71 -21.00 -9.80 -20.17
CA ALA A 71 -21.27 -8.35 -20.16
C ALA A 71 -22.51 -7.80 -19.40
N THR A 72 -23.17 -8.56 -18.54
CA THR A 72 -24.40 -8.11 -17.85
C THR A 72 -24.43 -8.49 -16.37
N PHE A 73 -23.27 -8.47 -15.74
CA PHE A 73 -23.14 -8.78 -14.32
C PHE A 73 -22.90 -7.52 -13.49
N SER A 74 -23.88 -7.15 -12.67
CA SER A 74 -23.75 -6.10 -11.66
C SER A 74 -23.76 -6.73 -10.27
N LEU A 75 -22.80 -6.34 -9.43
CA LEU A 75 -22.74 -6.79 -8.04
C LEU A 75 -23.65 -5.93 -7.18
N SER A 76 -24.51 -6.57 -6.40
CA SER A 76 -25.35 -5.88 -5.42
C SER A 76 -24.50 -5.28 -4.30
N SER A 77 -24.87 -4.08 -3.85
CA SER A 77 -24.28 -3.45 -2.66
C SER A 77 -24.51 -4.29 -1.40
N SER A 78 -25.57 -5.11 -1.35
CA SER A 78 -25.87 -6.02 -0.24
C SER A 78 -24.82 -7.15 -0.06
N LEU A 79 -23.90 -7.33 -1.00
CA LEU A 79 -22.80 -8.30 -0.89
C LEU A 79 -21.69 -7.84 0.08
N MET A 80 -21.62 -6.52 0.33
CA MET A 80 -20.54 -5.87 1.05
C MET A 80 -20.95 -5.55 2.49
N ILE A 81 -20.06 -5.80 3.44
CA ILE A 81 -20.18 -5.28 4.82
C ILE A 81 -19.57 -3.86 4.90
N PRO A 82 -19.78 -3.11 5.99
CA PRO A 82 -19.16 -1.79 6.14
C PRO A 82 -17.65 -1.84 5.89
N ASN A 83 -17.13 -0.81 5.21
CA ASN A 83 -15.73 -0.65 4.79
C ASN A 83 -15.20 -1.60 3.69
N GLU A 84 -16.01 -2.52 3.19
CA GLU A 84 -15.69 -3.24 1.96
C GLU A 84 -16.05 -2.41 0.73
N ARG A 85 -15.24 -2.50 -0.33
CA ARG A 85 -15.49 -1.85 -1.60
C ARG A 85 -15.18 -2.78 -2.75
N VAL A 86 -16.04 -2.77 -3.77
CA VAL A 86 -15.79 -3.45 -5.03
C VAL A 86 -15.95 -2.43 -6.15
N HIS A 87 -14.91 -2.28 -6.98
CA HIS A 87 -14.94 -1.45 -8.17
C HIS A 87 -14.76 -2.34 -9.39
N GLY A 88 -15.61 -2.17 -10.40
CA GLY A 88 -15.54 -2.89 -11.66
C GLY A 88 -15.43 -1.92 -12.84
N VAL A 89 -14.72 -2.33 -13.88
CA VAL A 89 -14.74 -1.69 -15.20
C VAL A 89 -14.96 -2.74 -16.26
N ILE A 90 -15.79 -2.42 -17.27
CA ILE A 90 -15.94 -3.23 -18.46
C ILE A 90 -14.88 -2.77 -19.46
N GLU A 91 -13.91 -3.64 -19.74
CA GLU A 91 -12.84 -3.36 -20.69
C GLU A 91 -13.26 -3.70 -22.12
N HIS A 92 -14.09 -4.73 -22.25
CA HIS A 92 -14.65 -5.16 -23.52
C HIS A 92 -16.04 -5.74 -23.29
N GLY A 93 -17.08 -5.20 -23.94
CA GLY A 93 -18.47 -5.61 -23.75
C GLY A 93 -19.32 -5.64 -25.02
N GLY A 94 -18.68 -5.52 -26.19
CA GLY A 94 -19.36 -5.28 -27.47
C GLY A 94 -19.30 -3.82 -27.90
N ILE A 95 -19.39 -3.58 -29.21
CA ILE A 95 -19.24 -2.25 -29.82
C ILE A 95 -20.36 -1.87 -30.80
N VAL A 96 -21.21 -2.84 -31.19
CA VAL A 96 -22.32 -2.60 -32.14
C VAL A 96 -23.66 -2.99 -31.50
N PRO A 97 -24.64 -2.08 -31.44
CA PRO A 97 -26.00 -2.42 -31.00
C PRO A 97 -26.61 -3.52 -31.86
N GLY A 98 -27.23 -4.52 -31.22
CA GLY A 98 -27.90 -5.63 -31.91
C GLY A 98 -27.00 -6.80 -32.32
N ILE A 99 -25.69 -6.69 -32.13
CA ILE A 99 -24.75 -7.83 -32.29
C ILE A 99 -24.45 -8.41 -30.91
N ILE A 100 -24.67 -9.72 -30.75
CA ILE A 100 -24.31 -10.44 -29.53
C ILE A 100 -22.79 -10.65 -29.51
N THR A 101 -22.12 -10.15 -28.48
CA THR A 101 -20.67 -10.29 -28.32
C THR A 101 -20.30 -11.74 -27.97
N ASP A 102 -19.24 -12.25 -28.60
CA ASP A 102 -18.71 -13.61 -28.38
C ASP A 102 -17.96 -13.75 -27.05
N ASN A 103 -17.32 -12.68 -26.58
CA ASN A 103 -16.63 -12.61 -25.30
C ASN A 103 -16.76 -11.23 -24.66
N SER A 104 -16.58 -11.16 -23.34
CA SER A 104 -16.40 -9.87 -22.67
C SER A 104 -15.36 -9.96 -21.58
N ARG A 105 -14.77 -8.80 -21.30
CA ARG A 105 -13.71 -8.63 -20.34
C ARG A 105 -14.07 -7.55 -19.36
N THR A 106 -14.00 -7.91 -18.09
CA THR A 106 -14.16 -6.97 -16.98
C THR A 106 -12.90 -7.02 -16.12
N ARG A 107 -12.66 -5.94 -15.38
CA ARG A 107 -11.60 -5.83 -14.41
C ARG A 107 -12.22 -5.34 -13.11
N TRP A 108 -11.97 -6.07 -12.03
CA TRP A 108 -12.46 -5.73 -10.71
C TRP A 108 -11.31 -5.37 -9.78
N HIS A 109 -11.66 -4.66 -8.71
CA HIS A 109 -10.80 -4.27 -7.63
C HIS A 109 -11.61 -4.46 -6.35
N VAL A 110 -11.19 -5.42 -5.54
CA VAL A 110 -11.85 -5.82 -4.30
C VAL A 110 -11.02 -5.31 -3.12
N ARG A 111 -11.60 -4.46 -2.27
CA ARG A 111 -10.90 -3.80 -1.17
C ARG A 111 -11.59 -4.08 0.17
N ALA A 112 -10.79 -4.32 1.22
CA ALA A 112 -11.26 -4.36 2.61
C ALA A 112 -10.17 -3.89 3.59
N PRO A 113 -10.48 -3.60 4.87
CA PRO A 113 -9.50 -3.16 5.87
C PRO A 113 -8.30 -4.07 6.11
N THR A 114 -8.50 -5.40 6.04
CA THR A 114 -7.43 -6.38 6.20
C THR A 114 -7.37 -7.34 5.01
N THR A 115 -6.21 -7.93 4.76
CA THR A 115 -6.03 -8.95 3.71
C THR A 115 -7.04 -10.09 3.89
N ARG A 116 -7.24 -10.54 5.14
CA ARG A 116 -8.22 -11.60 5.47
C ARG A 116 -9.65 -11.24 5.07
N GLN A 117 -10.08 -10.00 5.33
CA GLN A 117 -11.40 -9.53 4.92
C GLN A 117 -11.51 -9.43 3.39
N ALA A 118 -10.44 -8.96 2.75
CA ALA A 118 -10.41 -8.83 1.30
C ALA A 118 -10.48 -10.18 0.58
N ASP A 119 -9.79 -11.20 1.11
CA ASP A 119 -9.87 -12.57 0.61
C ASP A 119 -11.28 -13.16 0.80
N ALA A 120 -11.92 -12.88 1.93
CA ALA A 120 -13.30 -13.30 2.17
C ALA A 120 -14.28 -12.63 1.18
N LEU A 121 -14.10 -11.34 0.91
CA LEU A 121 -14.90 -10.61 -0.08
C LEU A 121 -14.63 -11.13 -1.50
N LEU A 122 -13.37 -11.39 -1.85
CA LEU A 122 -13.00 -11.95 -3.15
C LEU A 122 -13.68 -13.31 -3.38
N LYS A 123 -13.72 -14.18 -2.36
CA LYS A 123 -14.45 -15.45 -2.45
C LYS A 123 -15.94 -15.23 -2.75
N ARG A 124 -16.59 -14.27 -2.09
CA ARG A 124 -18.00 -13.92 -2.36
C ARG A 124 -18.20 -13.40 -3.79
N VAL A 125 -17.35 -12.48 -4.23
CA VAL A 125 -17.41 -11.92 -5.58
C VAL A 125 -17.22 -13.00 -6.64
N ARG A 126 -16.23 -13.89 -6.46
CA ARG A 126 -15.98 -15.03 -7.35
C ARG A 126 -17.21 -15.96 -7.41
N ALA A 127 -17.79 -16.30 -6.27
CA ALA A 127 -18.97 -17.17 -6.23
C ALA A 127 -20.17 -16.57 -7.00
N CYS A 128 -20.41 -15.26 -6.89
CA CYS A 128 -21.48 -14.62 -7.66
C CYS A 128 -21.23 -14.66 -9.17
N ILE A 129 -19.97 -14.53 -9.59
CA ILE A 129 -19.55 -14.57 -11.00
C ILE A 129 -19.68 -15.99 -11.57
N GLU A 130 -19.29 -17.01 -10.80
CA GLU A 130 -19.46 -18.42 -11.16
C GLU A 130 -20.94 -18.80 -11.25
N ALA A 131 -21.77 -18.29 -10.33
CA ALA A 131 -23.22 -18.48 -10.38
C ALA A 131 -23.84 -17.86 -11.64
N ALA A 132 -23.42 -16.63 -12.01
CA ALA A 132 -23.86 -15.99 -13.24
C ALA A 132 -23.43 -16.79 -14.49
N SER A 133 -22.18 -17.26 -14.52
CA SER A 133 -21.65 -18.11 -15.59
C SER A 133 -22.46 -19.39 -15.75
N THR A 134 -22.84 -20.01 -14.63
CA THR A 134 -23.66 -21.23 -14.62
C THR A 134 -25.06 -20.96 -15.14
N GLY A 135 -25.70 -19.87 -14.70
CA GLY A 135 -27.04 -19.49 -15.13
C GLY A 135 -27.14 -19.13 -16.62
N THR A 136 -26.07 -18.61 -17.22
CA THR A 136 -26.04 -18.25 -18.65
C THR A 136 -25.42 -19.31 -19.55
N GLY A 137 -24.84 -20.38 -18.99
CA GLY A 137 -24.08 -21.38 -19.75
C GLY A 137 -22.75 -20.86 -20.33
N CYS A 138 -22.29 -19.69 -19.89
CA CYS A 138 -21.00 -19.14 -20.31
C CYS A 138 -19.85 -19.86 -19.61
N LYS A 139 -18.64 -19.71 -20.19
CA LYS A 139 -17.39 -20.06 -19.51
C LYS A 139 -16.77 -18.80 -18.91
N VAL A 140 -16.24 -18.92 -17.69
CA VAL A 140 -15.51 -17.83 -17.03
C VAL A 140 -14.03 -18.17 -16.89
N ASN A 141 -13.18 -17.16 -17.04
CA ASN A 141 -11.74 -17.26 -16.80
C ASN A 141 -11.30 -16.16 -15.83
N PHE A 142 -10.73 -16.55 -14.69
CA PHE A 142 -10.24 -15.62 -13.67
C PHE A 142 -8.75 -15.36 -13.88
N GLN A 143 -8.36 -14.08 -13.98
CA GLN A 143 -6.97 -13.65 -14.02
C GLN A 143 -6.67 -12.76 -12.81
N THR A 144 -5.84 -13.25 -11.90
CA THR A 144 -5.44 -12.50 -10.70
C THR A 144 -4.23 -11.61 -11.00
N PHE A 145 -4.21 -10.43 -10.36
CA PHE A 145 -3.11 -9.47 -10.43
C PHE A 145 -2.42 -9.40 -9.06
N PRO A 146 -1.19 -8.85 -8.98
CA PRO A 146 -0.51 -8.66 -7.71
C PRO A 146 -1.38 -7.88 -6.73
N SER A 147 -1.60 -8.47 -5.55
CA SER A 147 -2.39 -7.87 -4.47
C SER A 147 -1.50 -7.06 -3.53
N PHE A 148 -2.11 -6.08 -2.88
CA PHE A 148 -1.54 -5.41 -1.71
C PHE A 148 -2.03 -6.10 -0.46
N THR A 149 -1.14 -6.29 0.50
CA THR A 149 -1.51 -6.65 1.87
C THR A 149 -1.68 -5.40 2.72
N ASP A 150 -2.28 -5.54 3.91
CA ASP A 150 -2.29 -4.50 4.93
C ASP A 150 -0.86 -4.16 5.39
N MET A 151 -0.71 -3.06 6.09
CA MET A 151 0.56 -2.67 6.68
C MET A 151 0.62 -3.19 8.12
N ARG A 152 1.63 -4.00 8.43
CA ARG A 152 1.97 -4.34 9.82
C ARG A 152 2.87 -3.24 10.38
N ALA A 153 2.32 -2.45 11.29
CA ALA A 153 3.03 -1.30 11.86
C ALA A 153 4.01 -1.77 12.94
N ASN A 154 5.30 -1.52 12.74
CA ASN A 154 6.32 -1.82 13.75
C ASN A 154 6.38 -0.72 14.81
N SER A 155 5.93 -1.01 16.03
CA SER A 155 5.77 -0.02 17.08
C SER A 155 7.09 0.64 17.50
N THR A 156 8.15 -0.16 17.60
CA THR A 156 9.51 0.28 17.92
C THR A 156 10.05 1.27 16.88
N LEU A 157 9.94 0.93 15.59
CA LEU A 157 10.39 1.83 14.52
C LEU A 157 9.56 3.12 14.48
N CYS A 158 8.26 3.04 14.75
CA CYS A 158 7.39 4.21 14.83
C CYS A 158 7.79 5.14 15.99
N ASP A 159 8.09 4.60 17.17
CA ASP A 159 8.54 5.39 18.32
C ASP A 159 9.89 6.07 18.05
N ALA A 160 10.84 5.32 17.50
CA ALA A 160 12.11 5.86 17.06
C ALA A 160 11.94 7.05 16.09
N TYR A 161 11.04 6.94 15.11
CA TYR A 161 10.77 8.03 14.17
C TYR A 161 10.21 9.27 14.86
N VAL A 162 9.25 9.09 15.78
CA VAL A 162 8.60 10.19 16.50
C VAL A 162 9.61 10.94 17.35
N GLU A 163 10.45 10.21 18.08
CA GLU A 163 11.54 10.79 18.88
C GLU A 163 12.56 11.54 18.01
N ASP A 164 13.02 10.93 16.92
CA ASP A 164 14.01 11.54 16.03
C ASP A 164 13.45 12.81 15.38
N MET A 165 12.21 12.78 14.92
CA MET A 165 11.56 13.95 14.31
C MET A 165 11.31 15.07 15.33
N ALA A 166 10.97 14.73 16.57
CA ALA A 166 10.82 15.70 17.66
C ALA A 166 12.13 16.45 17.94
N SER A 167 13.30 15.80 17.81
CA SER A 167 14.61 16.44 17.94
C SER A 167 14.86 17.54 16.89
N PHE A 168 14.16 17.48 15.76
CA PHE A 168 14.19 18.50 14.70
C PHE A 168 13.07 19.54 14.82
N GLY A 169 12.29 19.50 15.91
CA GLY A 169 11.13 20.37 16.11
C GLY A 169 9.92 20.00 15.24
N VAL A 170 9.86 18.78 14.68
CA VAL A 170 8.73 18.31 13.88
C VAL A 170 7.88 17.35 14.71
N ILE A 171 6.63 17.73 14.93
CA ILE A 171 5.67 16.89 15.64
C ILE A 171 5.09 15.86 14.66
N VAL A 172 5.29 14.58 14.98
CA VAL A 172 4.72 13.46 14.23
C VAL A 172 3.68 12.77 15.09
N VAL A 173 2.50 12.53 14.50
CA VAL A 173 1.46 11.74 15.14
C VAL A 173 1.72 10.27 14.82
N LYS A 174 1.97 9.46 15.86
CA LYS A 174 2.04 8.00 15.73
C LYS A 174 0.64 7.49 15.41
N ASN A 175 0.46 6.93 14.22
CA ASN A 175 -0.74 6.18 13.88
C ASN A 175 -0.33 4.74 13.60
N CYS A 176 -0.66 3.84 14.52
CA CYS A 176 -0.48 2.39 14.33
C CYS A 176 -1.69 1.74 13.67
N GLU A 177 -2.74 2.52 13.38
CA GLU A 177 -3.86 2.04 12.60
C GLU A 177 -3.51 2.05 11.11
N THR A 178 -4.05 1.06 10.42
CA THR A 178 -3.87 0.84 9.00
C THR A 178 -4.35 2.07 8.17
N THR A 179 -3.55 2.49 7.18
CA THR A 179 -3.82 3.71 6.38
C THR A 179 -4.65 3.42 5.13
N PRO A 180 -5.58 4.30 4.69
CA PRO A 180 -6.47 4.04 3.54
C PRO A 180 -5.78 3.98 2.17
N ALA A 181 -4.47 4.20 2.13
CA ALA A 181 -3.66 4.06 0.93
C ALA A 181 -3.01 2.69 0.85
N SER A 182 -3.32 1.93 -0.20
CA SER A 182 -2.61 0.69 -0.50
C SER A 182 -1.17 1.00 -0.92
N THR A 183 -0.21 0.32 -0.31
CA THR A 183 1.22 0.47 -0.59
C THR A 183 1.89 -0.89 -0.59
N TYR A 184 2.88 -1.09 -1.46
CA TYR A 184 3.71 -2.29 -1.43
C TYR A 184 4.53 -2.43 -0.16
N MET A 185 4.68 -1.35 0.61
CA MET A 185 5.28 -1.44 1.93
C MET A 185 4.47 -2.39 2.84
N GLY A 186 3.15 -2.53 2.60
CA GLY A 186 2.33 -3.56 3.23
C GLY A 186 2.90 -4.95 2.96
N ASN A 187 3.15 -5.31 1.69
CA ASN A 187 3.72 -6.62 1.35
C ASN A 187 5.11 -6.84 1.96
N VAL A 188 5.96 -5.81 1.97
CA VAL A 188 7.30 -5.87 2.59
C VAL A 188 7.19 -6.06 4.11
N SER A 189 6.17 -5.49 4.75
CA SER A 189 5.95 -5.61 6.20
C SER A 189 5.58 -7.00 6.69
N TYR A 190 5.26 -7.94 5.78
CA TYR A 190 5.11 -9.37 6.11
C TYR A 190 6.40 -10.16 5.93
N ILE A 191 7.45 -9.58 5.33
CA ILE A 191 8.71 -10.27 5.03
C ILE A 191 9.81 -9.81 5.99
N VAL A 192 9.84 -8.52 6.34
CA VAL A 192 10.87 -7.92 7.21
C VAL A 192 10.27 -6.83 8.11
N PRO A 193 10.91 -6.49 9.26
CA PRO A 193 10.56 -5.34 10.07
C PRO A 193 10.47 -4.09 9.20
N SER A 194 9.36 -3.36 9.29
CA SER A 194 9.01 -2.36 8.28
C SER A 194 8.41 -1.10 8.88
N PHE A 195 8.78 0.04 8.32
CA PHE A 195 8.23 1.35 8.67
C PHE A 195 7.68 2.06 7.43
N HIS A 196 6.49 2.66 7.57
CA HIS A 196 5.88 3.49 6.55
C HIS A 196 5.43 4.84 7.11
N GLY A 197 6.23 5.88 6.88
CA GLY A 197 5.95 7.24 7.33
C GLY A 197 5.18 8.07 6.31
N GLY A 198 4.48 9.09 6.79
CA GLY A 198 3.91 10.15 5.97
C GLY A 198 4.58 11.49 6.27
N PHE A 199 4.89 12.29 5.24
CA PHE A 199 5.22 13.70 5.42
C PHE A 199 4.29 14.57 4.59
N VAL A 200 3.99 15.75 5.10
CA VAL A 200 2.98 16.62 4.51
C VAL A 200 3.62 17.74 3.72
N ILE A 201 3.06 18.01 2.55
CA ILE A 201 3.34 19.24 1.82
C ILE A 201 2.09 20.11 1.81
N ALA A 202 2.31 21.42 1.85
CA ALA A 202 1.23 22.39 1.74
C ALA A 202 0.57 22.27 0.36
N ALA A 203 -0.74 22.11 0.35
CA ALA A 203 -1.58 22.11 -0.83
C ALA A 203 -2.96 22.65 -0.44
N ASP A 204 -3.72 23.15 -1.41
CA ASP A 204 -5.09 23.62 -1.16
C ASP A 204 -5.93 22.52 -0.52
N ALA A 205 -6.89 22.91 0.33
CA ALA A 205 -7.70 21.98 1.12
C ALA A 205 -8.49 20.96 0.28
N THR A 206 -8.73 21.25 -1.00
CA THR A 206 -9.42 20.37 -1.95
C THR A 206 -8.47 19.52 -2.79
N THR A 207 -7.16 19.76 -2.71
CA THR A 207 -6.17 19.02 -3.48
C THR A 207 -5.97 17.64 -2.89
N THR A 208 -6.25 16.61 -3.68
CA THR A 208 -5.99 15.21 -3.32
C THR A 208 -4.84 14.63 -4.12
N LEU A 209 -4.33 13.47 -3.69
CA LEU A 209 -3.38 12.68 -4.46
C LEU A 209 -3.96 12.40 -5.87
N HIS A 210 -3.07 12.24 -6.86
CA HIS A 210 -3.43 11.94 -8.26
C HIS A 210 -4.08 13.08 -9.05
N ARG A 211 -3.97 14.33 -8.59
CA ARG A 211 -4.43 15.52 -9.33
C ARG A 211 -3.26 16.37 -9.83
N PRO A 212 -3.38 17.04 -11.00
CA PRO A 212 -2.38 18.00 -11.47
C PRO A 212 -2.05 19.10 -10.45
N ALA A 213 -3.06 19.56 -9.69
CA ALA A 213 -2.87 20.54 -8.63
C ALA A 213 -1.84 20.09 -7.56
N PHE A 214 -1.82 18.80 -7.22
CA PHE A 214 -0.83 18.26 -6.29
C PHE A 214 0.59 18.29 -6.87
N ALA A 215 0.73 18.05 -8.17
CA ALA A 215 2.01 18.17 -8.85
C ALA A 215 2.52 19.62 -8.85
N THR A 216 1.63 20.60 -8.97
CA THR A 216 1.99 22.03 -8.82
C THR A 216 2.42 22.34 -7.40
N ALA A 217 1.67 21.88 -6.40
CA ALA A 217 2.00 22.08 -4.98
C ALA A 217 3.34 21.42 -4.59
N ALA A 218 3.72 20.33 -5.23
CA ALA A 218 4.99 19.64 -4.95
C ALA A 218 6.24 20.32 -5.51
N ARG A 219 6.11 21.35 -6.37
CA ARG A 219 7.24 22.01 -7.05
C ARG A 219 7.80 23.23 -6.31
N ILE A 220 7.21 23.61 -5.18
CA ILE A 220 7.61 24.80 -4.43
C ILE A 220 8.67 24.46 -3.39
N GLU A 221 9.47 25.46 -3.02
CA GLU A 221 10.56 25.31 -2.04
C GLU A 221 10.07 24.80 -0.68
N ALA A 222 8.90 25.24 -0.22
CA ALA A 222 8.30 24.74 1.02
C ALA A 222 8.06 23.21 0.97
N ALA A 223 7.60 22.67 -0.17
CA ALA A 223 7.39 21.24 -0.34
C ALA A 223 8.72 20.46 -0.36
N HIS A 224 9.76 21.05 -0.95
CA HIS A 224 11.11 20.48 -0.91
C HIS A 224 11.67 20.48 0.52
N SER A 225 11.44 21.54 1.30
CA SER A 225 11.84 21.62 2.71
C SER A 225 11.18 20.52 3.55
N SER A 226 9.87 20.30 3.40
CA SER A 226 9.16 19.19 4.05
C SER A 226 9.69 17.82 3.60
N THR A 227 10.03 17.68 2.31
CA THR A 227 10.65 16.46 1.78
C THR A 227 12.01 16.20 2.43
N MET A 228 12.82 17.25 2.62
CA MET A 228 14.11 17.15 3.31
C MET A 228 13.94 16.75 4.79
N GLN A 229 12.91 17.24 5.48
CA GLN A 229 12.60 16.81 6.84
C GLN A 229 12.23 15.32 6.89
N GLY A 230 11.36 14.85 5.99
CA GLY A 230 11.03 13.43 5.88
C GLY A 230 12.23 12.54 5.56
N ALA A 231 13.12 13.00 4.67
CA ALA A 231 14.36 12.29 4.35
C ALA A 231 15.32 12.22 5.55
N LYS A 232 15.44 13.29 6.33
CA LYS A 232 16.22 13.29 7.58
C LYS A 232 15.67 12.29 8.58
N GLY A 233 14.35 12.26 8.79
CA GLY A 233 13.70 11.30 9.69
C GLY A 233 13.96 9.85 9.29
N MET A 234 13.80 9.50 8.01
CA MET A 234 14.11 8.15 7.51
C MET A 234 15.59 7.80 7.70
N THR A 235 16.49 8.76 7.49
CA THR A 235 17.93 8.55 7.64
C THR A 235 18.31 8.33 9.10
N MET A 236 17.74 9.11 10.02
CA MET A 236 17.97 8.94 11.47
C MET A 236 17.51 7.57 11.95
N MET A 237 16.31 7.14 11.54
CA MET A 237 15.82 5.81 11.87
C MET A 237 16.75 4.72 11.33
N ALA A 238 17.18 4.84 10.07
CA ALA A 238 18.11 3.87 9.46
C ALA A 238 19.43 3.80 10.24
N ILE A 239 19.98 4.96 10.66
CA ILE A 239 21.18 5.00 11.50
C ILE A 239 20.91 4.34 12.84
N ARG A 240 19.81 4.67 13.53
CA ARG A 240 19.46 4.11 14.84
C ARG A 240 19.37 2.59 14.79
N VAL A 241 18.73 2.03 13.77
CA VAL A 241 18.66 0.58 13.55
C VAL A 241 20.06 -0.03 13.32
N LEU A 242 21.00 0.69 12.72
CA LEU A 242 22.35 0.18 12.44
C LEU A 242 23.33 0.32 13.62
N VAL A 243 23.12 1.29 14.52
CA VAL A 243 24.08 1.60 15.60
C VAL A 243 23.58 1.21 16.99
N ASP A 244 22.28 0.96 17.15
CA ASP A 244 21.68 0.54 18.42
C ASP A 244 21.05 -0.85 18.28
N ASP A 245 21.79 -1.85 18.73
CA ASP A 245 21.36 -3.25 18.76
C ASP A 245 20.05 -3.45 19.51
N LYS A 246 19.74 -2.62 20.51
CA LYS A 246 18.47 -2.71 21.24
C LYS A 246 17.29 -2.33 20.35
N THR A 247 17.40 -1.22 19.62
CA THR A 247 16.39 -0.81 18.64
C THR A 247 16.20 -1.87 17.55
N ALA A 248 17.30 -2.41 17.00
CA ALA A 248 17.23 -3.47 15.99
C ALA A 248 16.55 -4.74 16.51
N SER A 249 16.94 -5.19 17.71
CA SER A 249 16.36 -6.40 18.33
C SER A 249 14.89 -6.22 18.68
N ALA A 250 14.51 -5.05 19.20
CA ALA A 250 13.12 -4.74 19.52
C ALA A 250 12.25 -4.63 18.26
N ALA A 251 12.77 -4.03 17.19
CA ALA A 251 12.07 -3.99 15.90
C ALA A 251 11.86 -5.41 15.33
N ARG A 252 12.85 -6.30 15.46
CA ARG A 252 12.69 -7.72 15.09
C ARG A 252 11.63 -8.41 15.95
N ALA A 253 11.68 -8.23 17.26
CA ALA A 253 10.70 -8.82 18.17
C ALA A 253 9.26 -8.34 17.90
N ASP A 254 9.07 -7.06 17.55
CA ASP A 254 7.77 -6.54 17.14
C ASP A 254 7.28 -7.18 15.84
N PHE A 255 8.18 -7.41 14.88
CA PHE A 255 7.84 -8.11 13.63
C PHE A 255 7.45 -9.58 13.89
N GLU A 256 8.11 -10.29 14.79
CA GLU A 256 7.81 -11.69 15.08
C GLU A 256 6.51 -11.89 15.91
N LYS A 257 6.06 -10.87 16.65
CA LYS A 257 4.81 -10.94 17.43
C LYS A 257 3.54 -10.89 16.58
N ASP A 258 3.59 -10.18 15.45
CA ASP A 258 2.41 -9.91 14.61
C ASP A 258 2.10 -11.06 13.61
N GLU A 259 2.49 -12.31 13.90
CA GLU A 259 2.26 -13.47 13.02
C GLU A 259 0.82 -14.01 12.99
N ASP A 260 -0.11 -13.46 13.79
CA ASP A 260 -1.51 -13.91 13.92
C ASP A 260 -2.53 -13.15 13.04
#